data_AF-A0A920NVN9-F1
#
_entry.id   AF-A0A920NVN9-F1
#
_cell.length_a   1.000
_cell.length_b   1.000
_cell.length_c   1.000
_cell.angle_alpha   90.00
_cell.angle_beta   90.00
_cell.angle_gamma   90.00
#
_symmetry.space_group_name_H-M   'P 1'
#
loop_
_entity.id
_entity.type
_entity.pdbx_description
1 polymer ?
#
loop_
_entity_poly.entity_id
_entity_poly.type
_entity_poly.pdbx_seq_one_letter_code
_entity_poly.pdbx_strand_id
1 'polypeptide(L)'
;MSSSEDKILIGNCSGFYGDRLSAAKDMVEGGPIDVLTGDYLAELTMTILYNQRMQRGEDHGYVGTFLKQFKDVALACQERGIKIVTNAGGLNPVSMAAKVEEIVEELGLNLKVPLYRWRRLDSTT
;
A
#
# COMPACT_ATOMS: atom_id res chain seq x y z
N MET A 1 24.01 -17.72 17.02
CA MET A 1 22.95 -16.74 16.72
C MET A 1 23.51 -15.76 15.71
N SER A 2 23.10 -15.85 14.44
CA SER A 2 23.48 -14.85 13.43
C SER A 2 22.76 -13.56 13.76
N SER A 3 23.49 -12.46 13.93
CA SER A 3 22.89 -11.12 13.93
C SER A 3 22.08 -10.95 12.64
N SER A 4 20.80 -10.62 12.78
CA SER A 4 19.88 -10.33 11.69
C SER A 4 19.93 -8.86 11.27
N GLU A 5 20.89 -8.07 11.75
CA GLU A 5 20.88 -6.60 11.59
C GLU A 5 21.22 -6.13 10.16
N ASP A 6 21.75 -6.99 9.28
CA ASP A 6 22.18 -6.60 7.92
C ASP A 6 21.18 -6.96 6.81
N LYS A 7 20.00 -7.50 7.11
CA LYS A 7 19.07 -7.99 6.07
C LYS A 7 17.65 -7.48 6.31
N ILE A 8 17.04 -6.98 5.25
CA ILE A 8 15.63 -6.61 5.19
C ILE A 8 14.92 -7.58 4.26
N LEU A 9 13.92 -8.28 4.77
CA LEU A 9 13.08 -9.22 4.03
C LEU A 9 11.86 -8.47 3.48
N ILE A 10 11.81 -8.37 2.14
CA ILE A 10 10.75 -7.65 1.44
C ILE A 10 9.86 -8.67 0.72
N GLY A 11 8.59 -8.70 1.11
CA GLY A 11 7.54 -9.45 0.43
C GLY A 11 6.78 -8.58 -0.55
N ASN A 12 6.31 -9.14 -1.67
CA ASN A 12 5.40 -8.47 -2.60
C ASN A 12 4.09 -9.25 -2.70
N CYS A 13 2.96 -8.57 -2.69
CA CYS A 13 1.62 -9.19 -2.73
C CYS A 13 0.77 -8.79 -3.95
N SER A 14 1.32 -8.05 -4.92
CA SER A 14 0.57 -7.67 -6.12
C SER A 14 1.47 -7.25 -7.28
N GLY A 15 1.02 -7.53 -8.51
CA GLY A 15 1.57 -6.94 -9.73
C GLY A 15 0.63 -6.00 -10.49
N PHE A 16 -0.67 -5.95 -10.15
CA PHE A 16 -1.68 -5.13 -10.85
C PHE A 16 -2.96 -4.93 -10.02
N TYR A 17 -3.87 -4.07 -10.49
CA TYR A 17 -5.20 -3.89 -9.87
C TYR A 17 -6.03 -5.16 -10.02
N GLY A 18 -6.51 -5.71 -8.90
CA GLY A 18 -7.41 -6.86 -8.89
C GLY A 18 -6.69 -8.21 -8.94
N ASP A 19 -5.38 -8.21 -8.65
CA ASP A 19 -4.62 -9.41 -8.34
C ASP A 19 -5.21 -10.15 -7.11
N ARG A 20 -4.62 -11.29 -6.76
CA ARG A 20 -5.09 -12.18 -5.69
C ARG A 20 -5.20 -11.45 -4.35
N LEU A 21 -6.45 -11.25 -3.89
CA LEU A 21 -6.74 -10.57 -2.63
C LEU A 21 -6.04 -11.21 -1.42
N SER A 22 -5.97 -12.54 -1.35
CA SER A 22 -5.33 -13.25 -0.23
C SER A 22 -3.81 -13.14 -0.18
N ALA A 23 -3.14 -12.65 -1.24
CA ALA A 23 -1.68 -12.59 -1.28
C ALA A 23 -1.06 -11.77 -0.13
N ALA A 24 -1.70 -10.66 0.27
CA ALA A 24 -1.21 -9.85 1.40
C ALA A 24 -1.21 -10.65 2.70
N LYS A 25 -2.30 -11.39 2.95
CA LYS A 25 -2.45 -12.24 4.13
C LYS A 25 -1.45 -13.39 4.12
N ASP A 26 -1.35 -14.10 2.99
CA ASP A 26 -0.38 -15.19 2.81
C ASP A 26 1.06 -14.74 3.09
N MET A 27 1.44 -13.54 2.63
CA MET A 27 2.78 -12.99 2.86
C MET A 27 3.04 -12.62 4.32
N VAL A 28 2.04 -12.02 4.99
CA VAL A 28 2.16 -11.59 6.40
C VAL A 28 2.12 -12.77 7.38
N GLU A 29 1.33 -13.79 7.07
CA GLU A 29 1.16 -14.96 7.93
C GLU A 29 2.17 -16.07 7.62
N GLY A 30 2.58 -16.22 6.36
CA GLY A 30 3.33 -17.38 5.85
C GLY A 30 4.85 -17.32 6.04
N GLY A 31 5.45 -16.16 6.29
CA GLY A 31 6.91 -16.07 6.43
C GLY A 31 7.37 -14.80 7.15
N PRO A 32 8.62 -14.78 7.64
CA PRO A 32 9.19 -13.58 8.21
C PRO A 32 9.43 -12.56 7.08
N ILE A 33 8.74 -11.43 7.13
CA ILE A 33 9.00 -10.26 6.31
C ILE A 33 9.08 -9.02 7.20
N ASP A 34 9.92 -8.07 6.82
CA ASP A 34 10.03 -6.77 7.48
C ASP A 34 9.18 -5.72 6.76
N VAL A 35 9.01 -5.88 5.44
CA VAL A 35 8.25 -4.97 4.58
C VAL A 35 7.34 -5.77 3.66
N LEU A 36 6.05 -5.44 3.69
CA LEU A 36 5.09 -5.84 2.66
C LEU A 36 5.01 -4.75 1.61
N THR A 37 5.17 -5.13 0.35
CA THR A 37 5.02 -4.24 -0.81
C THR A 37 3.87 -4.70 -1.68
N GLY A 38 3.27 -3.76 -2.42
CA GLY A 38 2.30 -4.06 -3.46
C GLY A 38 2.44 -3.08 -4.61
N ASP A 39 2.69 -3.61 -5.80
CA ASP A 39 2.69 -2.85 -7.05
C ASP A 39 1.35 -3.03 -7.76
N TYR A 40 0.68 -1.93 -8.05
CA TYR A 40 -0.65 -1.93 -8.66
C TYR A 40 -0.71 -1.14 -9.97
N LEU A 41 0.30 -0.34 -10.31
CA LEU A 41 0.22 0.66 -11.39
C LEU A 41 0.66 0.11 -12.75
N ALA A 42 0.16 -1.08 -13.10
CA ALA A 42 0.25 -1.61 -14.46
C ALA A 42 -0.50 -0.70 -15.47
N GLU A 43 -0.15 -0.81 -16.76
CA GLU A 43 -0.71 0.03 -17.85
C GLU A 43 -2.24 0.07 -17.85
N LEU A 44 -2.88 -1.12 -17.73
CA LEU A 44 -4.34 -1.22 -17.66
C LEU A 44 -4.92 -0.56 -16.40
N THR A 45 -4.24 -0.67 -15.26
CA THR A 45 -4.67 -0.05 -14.01
C THR A 45 -4.81 1.46 -14.16
N MET A 46 -3.86 2.11 -14.83
CA MET A 46 -3.90 3.57 -14.98
C MET A 46 -5.15 4.04 -15.73
N THR A 47 -5.58 3.30 -16.75
CA THR A 47 -6.83 3.57 -17.47
C THR A 47 -8.06 3.39 -16.56
N ILE A 48 -8.07 2.34 -15.73
CA ILE A 48 -9.17 2.09 -14.77
C ILE A 48 -9.26 3.24 -13.75
N LEU A 49 -8.14 3.65 -13.16
CA LEU A 49 -8.10 4.72 -12.17
C LEU A 49 -8.50 6.07 -12.77
N TYR A 50 -8.08 6.34 -14.01
CA TYR A 50 -8.50 7.54 -14.75
C TYR A 50 -10.01 7.56 -14.92
N ASN A 51 -10.60 6.47 -15.42
CA ASN A 51 -12.05 6.37 -15.60
C ASN A 51 -12.81 6.49 -14.28
N GLN A 52 -12.30 5.89 -13.20
CA GLN A 52 -12.88 6.02 -11.87
C GLN A 52 -12.96 7.49 -11.44
N ARG A 53 -11.87 8.24 -11.59
CA ARG A 53 -11.83 9.68 -11.27
C ARG A 53 -12.78 10.50 -12.15
N MET A 54 -12.80 10.23 -13.46
CA MET A 54 -13.67 10.95 -14.39
C MET A 54 -15.17 10.72 -14.14
N GLN A 55 -15.55 9.50 -13.77
CA GLN A 55 -16.96 9.12 -13.63
C GLN A 55 -17.51 9.34 -12.21
N ARG A 56 -16.66 9.25 -11.18
CA ARG A 56 -17.10 9.20 -9.78
C ARG A 56 -16.70 10.43 -8.97
N GLY A 57 -15.72 11.21 -9.42
CA GLY A 57 -15.30 12.44 -8.75
C GLY A 57 -13.80 12.50 -8.46
N GLU A 58 -13.35 13.67 -8.04
CA GLU A 58 -11.94 13.96 -7.77
C GLU A 58 -11.37 13.21 -6.57
N ASP A 59 -12.22 12.79 -5.64
CA ASP A 59 -11.90 11.96 -4.48
C ASP A 59 -11.58 10.50 -4.84
N HIS A 60 -11.73 10.12 -6.11
CA HIS A 60 -11.39 8.80 -6.63
C HIS A 60 -10.07 8.81 -7.44
N GLY A 61 -9.67 7.64 -7.97
CA GLY A 61 -8.45 7.45 -8.74
C GLY A 61 -7.36 6.66 -8.01
N TYR A 62 -7.75 5.82 -7.06
CA TYR A 62 -6.86 4.94 -6.30
C TYR A 62 -7.38 3.49 -6.29
N VAL A 63 -6.52 2.55 -5.92
CA VAL A 63 -6.79 1.12 -5.99
C VAL A 63 -7.65 0.66 -4.80
N GLY A 64 -8.96 0.54 -5.00
CA GLY A 64 -9.89 0.18 -3.92
C GLY A 64 -9.68 -1.22 -3.34
N THR A 65 -9.12 -2.17 -4.12
CA THR A 65 -8.81 -3.52 -3.62
C THR A 65 -7.70 -3.51 -2.58
N PHE A 66 -6.76 -2.55 -2.64
CA PHE A 66 -5.72 -2.39 -1.63
C PHE A 66 -6.31 -2.10 -0.25
N LEU A 67 -7.36 -1.28 -0.15
CA LEU A 67 -8.00 -0.98 1.14
C LEU A 67 -8.54 -2.24 1.83
N LYS A 68 -9.07 -3.20 1.04
CA LYS A 68 -9.52 -4.50 1.57
C LYS A 68 -8.34 -5.32 2.08
N GLN A 69 -7.29 -5.43 1.26
CA GLN A 69 -6.07 -6.15 1.63
C GLN A 69 -5.41 -5.55 2.88
N PHE A 70 -5.34 -4.21 2.96
CA PHE A 70 -4.82 -3.50 4.13
C PHE A 70 -5.63 -3.82 5.37
N LYS A 71 -6.96 -3.71 5.31
CA LYS A 71 -7.85 -4.02 6.45
C LYS A 71 -7.66 -5.45 6.97
N ASP A 72 -7.44 -6.41 6.07
CA ASP A 72 -7.22 -7.81 6.43
C ASP A 72 -5.89 -8.05 7.17
N VAL A 73 -4.87 -7.21 6.96
CA VAL A 73 -3.51 -7.45 7.49
C VAL A 73 -3.01 -6.39 8.48
N ALA A 74 -3.69 -5.26 8.63
CA ALA A 74 -3.20 -4.10 9.39
C ALA A 74 -2.86 -4.43 10.85
N LEU A 75 -3.73 -5.19 11.53
CA LEU A 75 -3.50 -5.62 12.91
C LEU A 75 -2.24 -6.49 13.02
N ALA A 76 -2.15 -7.54 12.19
CA ALA A 76 -1.01 -8.45 12.19
C ALA A 76 0.30 -7.72 11.84
N CYS A 77 0.26 -6.74 10.94
CA CYS A 77 1.41 -5.92 10.60
C CYS A 77 1.86 -5.06 11.79
N GLN A 78 0.93 -4.46 12.53
CA GLN A 78 1.27 -3.69 13.74
C GLN A 78 1.91 -4.59 14.81
N GLU A 79 1.29 -5.73 15.12
CA GLU A 79 1.77 -6.66 16.15
C GLU A 79 3.17 -7.21 15.83
N ARG A 80 3.48 -7.39 14.54
CA ARG A 80 4.76 -7.94 14.06
C ARG A 80 5.77 -6.88 13.63
N GLY A 81 5.41 -5.59 13.65
CA GLY A 81 6.27 -4.50 13.19
C GLY A 81 6.54 -4.47 11.68
N ILE A 82 5.66 -5.05 10.87
CA ILE A 82 5.78 -5.11 9.40
C ILE A 82 5.38 -3.76 8.81
N LYS A 83 6.24 -3.18 7.97
CA LYS A 83 5.95 -1.94 7.23
C LYS A 83 5.22 -2.24 5.93
N ILE A 84 4.27 -1.39 5.54
CA ILE A 84 3.57 -1.50 4.26
C ILE A 84 3.99 -0.35 3.35
N VAL A 85 4.44 -0.66 2.13
CA VAL A 85 4.82 0.35 1.11
C VAL A 85 4.11 0.01 -0.20
N THR A 86 3.37 0.98 -0.76
CA THR A 86 2.59 0.74 -1.99
C THR A 86 2.47 1.98 -2.86
N ASN A 87 2.27 1.76 -4.16
CA ASN A 87 1.87 2.77 -5.13
C ASN A 87 0.35 2.76 -5.44
N ALA A 88 -0.45 1.99 -4.69
CA ALA A 88 -1.90 1.86 -4.84
C ALA A 88 -2.67 3.20 -4.83
N GLY A 89 -2.05 4.27 -4.32
CA GLY A 89 -2.62 5.62 -4.33
C GLY A 89 -2.87 6.16 -5.75
N GLY A 90 -2.15 5.65 -6.75
CA GLY A 90 -2.41 5.94 -8.16
C GLY A 90 -2.51 7.43 -8.48
N LEU A 91 -3.64 7.85 -9.05
CA LEU A 91 -3.91 9.23 -9.45
C LEU A 91 -4.34 10.13 -8.29
N ASN A 92 -4.72 9.56 -7.14
CA ASN A 92 -5.12 10.31 -5.96
C ASN A 92 -4.64 9.63 -4.66
N PRO A 93 -3.35 9.74 -4.35
CA PRO A 93 -2.79 9.12 -3.16
C PRO A 93 -3.19 9.83 -1.87
N VAL A 94 -3.66 11.09 -1.94
CA VAL A 94 -4.14 11.85 -0.77
C VAL A 94 -5.46 11.26 -0.28
N SER A 95 -6.43 11.04 -1.17
CA SER A 95 -7.69 10.40 -0.80
C SER A 95 -7.50 8.95 -0.37
N MET A 96 -6.54 8.22 -0.96
CA MET A 96 -6.22 6.88 -0.47
C MET A 96 -5.66 6.91 0.96
N ALA A 97 -4.74 7.84 1.26
CA ALA A 97 -4.18 7.97 2.61
C ALA A 97 -5.28 8.25 3.65
N ALA A 98 -6.21 9.16 3.37
CA ALA A 98 -7.34 9.43 4.24
C ALA A 98 -8.20 8.16 4.48
N LYS A 99 -8.45 7.35 3.45
CA LYS A 99 -9.16 6.07 3.61
C LYS A 99 -8.39 5.03 4.41
N VAL A 100 -7.06 5.03 4.33
CA VAL A 100 -6.23 4.16 5.18
C VAL A 100 -6.29 4.63 6.63
N GLU A 101 -6.22 5.94 6.88
CA GLU A 101 -6.37 6.54 8.21
C GLU A 101 -7.73 6.19 8.83
N GLU A 102 -8.83 6.31 8.08
CA GLU A 102 -10.17 5.87 8.52
C GLU A 102 -10.17 4.39 8.97
N ILE A 103 -9.50 3.49 8.24
CA ILE A 103 -9.40 2.07 8.60
C ILE A 103 -8.53 1.87 9.85
N VAL A 104 -7.43 2.62 9.98
CA VAL A 104 -6.56 2.59 11.17
C VAL A 104 -7.34 3.00 12.42
N GLU A 105 -8.14 4.06 12.32
CA GLU A 105 -9.02 4.52 13.40
C GLU A 105 -10.12 3.49 13.72
N GLU A 106 -10.79 2.95 12.70
CA GLU A 106 -11.84 1.93 12.86
C GLU A 106 -11.32 0.69 13.61
N LEU A 107 -10.08 0.28 13.33
CA LEU A 107 -9.43 -0.87 13.96
C LEU A 107 -8.75 -0.54 15.30
N GLY A 108 -8.75 0.73 15.74
CA GLY A 108 -8.09 1.17 16.98
C GLY A 108 -6.57 0.98 16.96
N LEU A 109 -5.95 1.09 15.78
CA LEU A 109 -4.52 0.90 15.60
C LEU A 109 -3.75 2.22 15.75
N ASN A 110 -2.46 2.13 16.07
CA ASN A 110 -1.54 3.27 16.19
C ASN A 110 -0.51 3.24 15.05
N LEU A 111 -1.00 3.21 13.82
CA LEU A 111 -0.17 3.21 12.62
C LEU A 111 -0.04 4.63 12.05
N LYS A 112 1.14 4.97 11.54
CA LYS A 112 1.37 6.22 10.81
C LYS A 112 1.19 5.99 9.32
N VAL A 113 0.54 6.92 8.63
CA VAL A 113 0.26 6.85 7.18
C VAL A 113 0.99 7.97 6.42
N PRO A 114 2.32 7.87 6.23
CA PRO A 114 3.07 8.89 5.48
C PRO A 114 2.82 8.77 3.97
N LEU A 115 2.64 9.91 3.32
CA LEU A 115 2.65 10.02 1.86
C LEU A 115 4.02 10.49 1.37
N TYR A 116 4.65 9.72 0.49
CA TYR A 116 5.91 10.10 -0.15
C TYR A 116 5.68 10.72 -1.52
N ARG A 117 6.15 11.96 -1.70
CA ARG A 117 6.17 12.64 -3.00
C ARG A 117 7.61 12.83 -3.43
N TRP A 118 7.94 12.37 -4.63
CA TRP A 118 9.28 12.62 -5.17
C TRP A 118 9.46 14.12 -5.39
N ARG A 119 10.52 14.67 -4.78
CA ARG A 119 10.96 16.03 -5.02
C ARG A 119 11.96 15.98 -6.17
N ARG A 120 11.74 16.75 -7.23
CA ARG A 120 12.80 17.00 -8.22
C ARG A 120 13.99 17.57 -7.50
N LEU A 121 15.15 16.94 -7.65
CA LEU A 121 16.41 17.61 -7.40
C LEU A 121 16.54 18.69 -8.47
N ASP A 122 16.49 19.93 -8.05
CA ASP A 122 16.67 21.12 -8.85
C ASP A 122 18.00 20.98 -9.59
N SER A 123 17.97 20.90 -10.92
CA SER A 123 19.18 20.95 -11.75
C SER A 123 19.63 22.40 -11.86
N THR A 124 20.27 22.93 -10.82
CA THR A 124 21.08 24.16 -10.92
C THR A 124 22.50 23.78 -11.32
N THR A 125 22.74 23.81 -12.64
CA THR A 125 23.99 24.28 -13.25
C THR A 125 23.62 25.33 -14.27
#